data_AF-A0A3N5GH31-F1
#
_entry.id   AF-A0A3N5GH31-F1
#
_cell.length_a   1.000
_cell.length_b   1.000
_cell.length_c   1.000
_cell.angle_alpha   90.00
_cell.angle_beta   90.00
_cell.angle_gamma   90.00
#
_symmetry.space_group_name_H-M   'P 1'
#
loop_
_entity.id
_entity.type
_entity.pdbx_description
1 polymer ?
#
loop_
_entity_poly.entity_id
_entity_poly.type
_entity_poly.pdbx_seq_one_letter_code
_entity_poly.pdbx_strand_id
1 'polypeptide(L)' 'VYPYAPHAFHADYRPSYRKEAAEDGWKRCVAWLRGHGVA' A
#
# COMPACT_ATOMS: atom_id res chain seq x y z
N VAL A 1 -6.18 -8.54 -0.03
CA VAL A 1 -6.02 -8.47 1.45
C VAL A 1 -4.59 -8.83 1.79
N TYR A 2 -3.97 -8.14 2.75
CA TYR A 2 -2.61 -8.44 3.24
C TYR A 2 -2.73 -9.15 4.61
N PRO A 3 -2.60 -10.50 4.69
CA PRO A 3 -2.98 -11.26 5.89
C PRO A 3 -2.21 -10.91 7.16
N TYR A 4 -0.98 -10.39 7.02
CA TYR A 4 -0.08 -10.07 8.14
C TYR A 4 0.13 -8.56 8.34
N ALA A 5 -0.61 -7.73 7.61
CA ALA A 5 -0.48 -6.28 7.69
C ALA A 5 -1.58 -5.73 8.63
N PRO A 6 -1.21 -5.15 9.79
CA PRO A 6 -2.19 -4.59 10.71
C PRO A 6 -2.85 -3.34 10.12
N HIS A 7 -3.90 -2.82 10.78
CA HIS A 7 -4.43 -1.50 10.43
C HIS A 7 -3.29 -0.45 10.40
N ALA A 8 -3.36 0.49 9.44
CA ALA A 8 -2.35 1.51 9.22
C ALA A 8 -0.93 0.97 8.92
N PHE A 9 -0.82 -0.16 8.20
CA PHE A 9 0.48 -0.72 7.78
C PHE A 9 1.27 0.15 6.80
N HIS A 10 0.66 1.18 6.21
CA HIS A 10 1.29 2.09 5.26
C HIS A 10 1.85 3.37 5.91
N ALA A 11 1.61 3.59 7.21
CA ALA A 11 2.12 4.75 7.94
C ALA A 11 3.55 4.46 8.46
N ASP A 12 4.57 4.88 7.71
CA ASP A 12 6.00 4.61 7.97
C ASP A 12 6.53 5.05 9.33
N TYR A 13 5.94 6.08 9.93
CA TYR A 13 6.30 6.59 11.26
C TYR A 13 5.72 5.75 12.42
N ARG A 14 4.91 4.72 12.15
CA ARG A 14 4.24 3.90 13.18
C ARG A 14 4.88 2.50 13.30
N PRO A 15 4.83 1.86 14.49
CA PRO A 15 5.22 0.46 14.67
C PRO A 15 4.43 -0.55 13.82
N SER A 16 3.25 -0.14 13.34
CA SER A 16 2.40 -0.94 12.45
C SER A 16 2.94 -1.03 11.02
N TYR A 17 3.91 -0.20 10.63
CA TYR A 17 4.44 -0.17 9.26
C TYR A 17 4.94 -1.54 8.81
N ARG A 18 4.55 -1.94 7.58
CA ARG A 18 5.01 -3.15 6.91
C ARG A 18 5.42 -2.78 5.49
N LYS A 19 6.73 -2.64 5.27
CA LYS A 19 7.30 -2.13 4.03
C LYS A 19 6.81 -2.87 2.80
N GLU A 20 6.85 -4.19 2.83
CA GLU A 20 6.49 -5.05 1.69
C GLU A 20 5.02 -4.87 1.30
N ALA A 21 4.13 -4.83 2.29
CA ALA A 21 2.70 -4.62 2.06
C ALA A 21 2.40 -3.18 1.60
N ALA A 22 3.09 -2.18 2.16
CA ALA A 22 2.94 -0.78 1.77
C ALA A 22 3.39 -0.55 0.33
N GLU A 23 4.58 -1.03 -0.04
CA GLU A 23 5.11 -0.90 -1.40
C GLU A 23 4.26 -1.64 -2.44
N ASP A 24 3.82 -2.87 -2.15
CA ASP A 24 2.91 -3.61 -3.04
C ASP A 24 1.55 -2.90 -3.17
N GLY A 25 1.00 -2.42 -2.05
CA GLY A 25 -0.25 -1.66 -2.02
C GLY A 25 -0.17 -0.39 -2.87
N TRP A 26 0.93 0.35 -2.76
CA TRP A 26 1.17 1.55 -3.55
C TRP A 26 1.29 1.25 -5.04
N LYS A 27 2.06 0.21 -5.43
CA LYS A 27 2.18 -0.22 -6.83
C LYS A 27 0.81 -0.56 -7.44
N ARG A 28 -0.03 -1.28 -6.69
CA ARG A 28 -1.39 -1.64 -7.13
C ARG A 28 -2.31 -0.43 -7.26
N CYS A 29 -2.22 0.51 -6.31
CA CYS A 29 -2.95 1.78 -6.36
C CYS A 29 -2.60 2.56 -7.64
N VAL A 30 -1.31 2.79 -7.88
CA VAL A 30 -0.83 3.53 -9.06
C VAL A 30 -1.20 2.80 -10.34
N ALA A 31 -1.08 1.46 -10.40
CA ALA A 31 -1.51 0.69 -11.57
C ALA A 31 -3.01 0.87 -11.87
N TRP A 32 -3.85 0.89 -10.84
CA TRP A 32 -5.28 1.13 -10.99
C TRP A 32 -5.56 2.55 -11.50
N LEU A 33 -4.89 3.57 -10.95
CA LEU A 33 -5.02 4.97 -11.38
C LEU A 33 -4.58 5.16 -12.84
N ARG A 34 -3.48 4.52 -13.25
CA ARG A 34 -3.01 4.54 -14.65
C ARG A 34 -4.03 3.93 -15.61
N GLY A 35 -4.71 2.86 -15.20
CA GLY A 35 -5.79 2.26 -15.98
C GLY A 35 -6.99 3.19 -16.21
N HIS A 36 -7.12 4.25 -15.40
CA HIS A 36 -8.18 5.26 -15.52
C HIS A 36 -7.65 6.60 -16.07
N GLY A 37 -6.38 6.68 -16.45
CA GLY A 37 -5.78 7.89 -17.03
C GLY A 37 -5.59 9.05 -16.06
N VAL A 38 -5.52 8.78 -14.74
CA VAL A 38 -5.42 9.82 -13.68
C VAL A 38 -4.09 9.78 -12.90
N ALA A 39 -3.10 9.03 -13.39
CA ALA A 39 -1.76 8.89 -12.80
C ALA A 39 -0.66 9.07 -13.84
#